data_AF-G9KEZ8-F1
#
_entry.id   AF-G9KEZ8-F1
#
_cell.length_a   1.000
_cell.length_b   1.000
_cell.length_c   1.000
_cell.angle_alpha   90.00
_cell.angle_beta   90.00
_cell.angle_gamma   90.00
#
_symmetry.space_group_name_H-M   'P 1'
#
loop_
_entity.id
_entity.type
_entity.pdbx_description
1 polymer ?
#
loop_
_entity_poly.entity_id
_entity_poly.type
_entity_poly.pdbx_seq_one_letter_code
_entity_poly.pdbx_strand_id
1 'polypeptide(L)'
;LEYMAEGIPLTPIFTDTVVFRIAPWIMTPNILPPVSVFVCCMKDNYLFLKEVKNLVEKTNCELKVCFQYMNRGDRWIQDEVEFGYIEAPHKGFPVVLDSPRDGNLKDFPVKQLLGPDFGYV
;
A
#
# COMPACT_ATOMS: atom_id res chain seq x y z
N LEU A 1 22.69 -38.16 30.30
CA LEU A 1 21.85 -37.03 30.74
C LEU A 1 20.63 -37.64 31.40
N GLU A 2 20.55 -37.56 32.73
CA GLU A 2 19.36 -38.01 33.46
C GLU A 2 18.17 -37.17 33.00
N TYR A 3 17.09 -37.84 32.59
CA TYR A 3 15.83 -37.16 32.32
C TYR A 3 15.24 -36.69 33.64
N MET A 4 14.83 -35.42 33.72
CA MET A 4 14.22 -34.86 34.94
C MET A 4 12.94 -35.61 35.32
N ALA A 5 12.69 -35.73 36.62
CA ALA A 5 11.53 -36.44 37.17
C ALA A 5 10.19 -35.82 36.71
N GLU A 6 9.17 -36.67 36.58
CA GLU A 6 7.81 -36.29 36.21
C GLU A 6 7.27 -35.20 37.16
N GLY A 7 6.78 -34.10 36.60
CA GLY A 7 6.26 -32.94 37.36
C GLY A 7 7.24 -31.77 37.56
N ILE A 8 8.49 -31.88 37.08
CA ILE A 8 9.48 -30.78 37.15
C ILE A 8 9.62 -30.11 35.77
N PRO A 9 9.48 -28.76 35.67
CA PRO A 9 9.74 -28.05 34.42
C PRO A 9 11.20 -28.21 33.97
N LEU A 10 11.42 -28.36 32.66
CA LEU A 10 12.75 -28.50 32.09
C LEU A 10 13.57 -27.21 32.25
N THR A 11 14.80 -27.34 32.75
CA THR A 11 15.76 -26.24 32.78
C THR A 11 16.42 -26.07 31.41
N PRO A 12 16.36 -24.88 30.77
CA PRO A 12 17.09 -24.63 29.54
C PRO A 12 18.61 -24.71 29.79
N ILE A 13 19.26 -25.69 29.18
CA ILE A 13 20.71 -25.97 29.31
C ILE A 13 21.55 -24.99 28.48
N PHE A 14 21.01 -24.53 27.36
CA PHE A 14 21.63 -23.55 26.48
C PHE A 14 20.54 -22.75 25.76
N THR A 15 20.80 -21.48 25.48
CA THR A 15 19.91 -20.60 24.72
C THR A 15 20.76 -19.68 23.85
N ASP A 16 20.36 -19.56 22.58
CA ASP A 16 20.87 -18.56 21.66
C ASP A 16 19.69 -17.73 21.12
N THR A 17 19.94 -16.50 20.71
CA THR A 17 18.89 -15.55 20.35
C THR A 17 19.29 -14.73 19.14
N VAL A 18 18.33 -14.55 18.22
CA VAL A 18 18.46 -13.67 17.06
C VAL A 18 17.46 -12.53 17.14
N VAL A 19 17.82 -11.39 16.52
CA VAL A 19 17.00 -10.18 16.51
C VAL A 19 16.68 -9.80 15.07
N PHE A 20 15.40 -9.56 14.80
CA PHE A 20 14.92 -9.07 13.51
C PHE A 20 14.42 -7.62 13.64
N ARG A 21 14.59 -6.85 12.56
CA ARG A 21 14.01 -5.52 12.42
C ARG A 21 12.86 -5.58 11.40
N ILE A 22 11.71 -5.03 11.77
CA ILE A 22 10.58 -4.87 10.85
C ILE A 22 10.94 -3.78 9.84
N ALA A 23 10.75 -4.05 8.55
CA ALA A 23 10.99 -3.07 7.49
C ALA A 23 10.06 -1.85 7.67
N PRO A 24 10.59 -0.61 7.60
CA PRO A 24 9.76 0.57 7.68
C PRO A 24 8.98 0.78 6.38
N TRP A 25 7.88 1.53 6.46
CA TRP A 25 7.21 2.08 5.29
C TRP A 25 7.96 3.31 4.77
N ILE A 26 8.17 3.36 3.45
CA ILE A 26 8.99 4.37 2.78
C ILE A 26 8.19 5.04 1.67
N MET A 27 8.12 6.37 1.68
CA MET A 27 7.51 7.18 0.62
C MET A 27 8.40 7.28 -0.61
N THR A 28 7.77 7.49 -1.77
CA THR A 28 8.46 7.78 -3.03
C THR A 28 8.40 9.27 -3.37
N PRO A 29 9.53 10.00 -3.47
CA PRO A 29 9.51 11.40 -3.91
C PRO A 29 9.23 11.52 -5.42
N ASN A 30 8.73 12.68 -5.85
CA ASN A 30 8.35 12.96 -7.24
C ASN A 30 9.48 12.87 -8.29
N ILE A 31 10.74 12.77 -7.86
CA ILE A 31 11.89 12.59 -8.77
C ILE A 31 12.09 11.12 -9.18
N LEU A 32 11.42 10.17 -8.51
CA LEU A 32 11.45 8.77 -8.91
C LEU A 32 10.57 8.53 -10.15
N PRO A 33 10.93 7.56 -11.01
CA PRO A 33 10.14 7.25 -12.20
C PRO A 33 8.70 6.84 -11.84
N PRO A 34 7.67 7.47 -12.44
CA PRO A 34 6.28 7.14 -12.17
C PRO A 34 5.88 5.80 -12.82
N VAL A 35 5.06 5.02 -12.11
CA VAL A 35 4.56 3.71 -12.58
C VAL A 35 3.08 3.77 -12.97
N SER A 36 2.23 4.25 -12.07
CA SER A 36 0.80 4.36 -12.30
C SER A 36 0.26 5.69 -11.78
N VAL A 37 -0.72 6.25 -12.48
CA VAL A 37 -1.43 7.48 -12.12
C VAL A 37 -2.85 7.13 -11.74
N PHE A 38 -3.27 7.51 -10.53
CA PHE A 38 -4.61 7.26 -10.01
C PHE A 38 -5.45 8.54 -10.02
N VAL A 39 -6.66 8.48 -10.58
CA VAL A 39 -7.59 9.63 -10.62
C VAL A 39 -9.05 9.21 -10.40
N CYS A 40 -9.87 10.14 -9.92
CA CYS A 40 -11.31 9.94 -9.76
C CYS A 40 -12.12 10.46 -10.96
N CYS A 41 -13.06 9.65 -11.44
CA CYS A 41 -14.05 10.06 -12.43
C CYS A 41 -15.31 10.61 -11.78
N MET A 42 -15.78 11.75 -12.28
CA MET A 42 -16.87 12.55 -11.73
C MET A 42 -17.83 12.95 -12.84
N LYS A 43 -19.04 13.40 -12.49
CA LYS A 43 -20.08 13.70 -13.49
C LYS A 43 -19.69 14.83 -14.46
N ASP A 44 -18.82 15.74 -14.01
CA ASP A 44 -18.51 17.03 -14.64
C ASP A 44 -17.02 17.19 -15.01
N ASN A 45 -16.15 16.18 -14.83
CA ASN A 45 -14.70 16.32 -15.07
C ASN A 45 -14.16 15.62 -16.32
N TYR A 46 -14.99 15.42 -17.34
CA TYR A 46 -14.58 14.73 -18.57
C TYR A 46 -13.36 15.37 -19.24
N LEU A 47 -13.30 16.71 -19.33
CA LEU A 47 -12.16 17.42 -19.92
C LEU A 47 -10.87 17.19 -19.12
N PHE A 48 -10.95 17.22 -17.79
CA PHE A 48 -9.81 16.91 -16.92
C PHE A 48 -9.29 15.49 -17.14
N LEU A 49 -10.19 14.48 -17.17
CA LEU A 49 -9.80 13.10 -17.43
C LEU A 49 -9.15 12.92 -18.81
N LYS A 50 -9.68 13.63 -19.81
CA LYS A 50 -9.11 13.61 -21.16
C LYS A 50 -7.69 14.18 -21.17
N GLU A 51 -7.45 15.31 -20.52
CA GLU A 51 -6.10 15.91 -20.47
C GLU A 51 -5.12 15.07 -19.64
N VAL A 52 -5.55 14.49 -18.51
CA VAL A 52 -4.72 13.54 -17.74
C VAL A 52 -4.38 12.32 -18.59
N LYS A 53 -5.35 11.77 -19.33
CA LYS A 53 -5.10 10.65 -20.25
C LYS A 53 -4.09 11.02 -21.32
N ASN A 54 -4.24 12.17 -21.98
CA ASN A 54 -3.28 12.67 -22.97
C ASN A 54 -1.87 12.86 -22.39
N LEU A 55 -1.75 13.23 -21.11
CA LEU A 55 -0.48 13.35 -20.41
C LEU A 55 0.15 11.97 -20.17
N VAL A 56 -0.61 11.02 -19.65
CA VAL A 56 -0.13 9.66 -19.36
C VAL A 56 0.24 8.91 -20.65
N GLU A 57 -0.44 9.14 -21.76
CA GLU A 57 -0.10 8.57 -23.07
C GLU A 57 1.28 9.03 -23.60
N LYS A 58 1.85 10.11 -23.06
CA LYS A 58 3.20 10.57 -23.39
C LYS A 58 4.28 9.92 -22.51
N THR A 59 3.89 9.07 -21.56
CA THR A 59 4.78 8.37 -20.64
C THR A 59 4.58 6.85 -20.77
N ASN A 60 5.37 6.08 -20.02
CA ASN A 60 5.19 4.63 -19.91
C ASN A 60 4.31 4.25 -18.70
N CYS A 61 3.52 5.19 -18.17
CA CYS A 61 2.71 4.96 -16.98
C CYS A 61 1.36 4.35 -17.32
N GLU A 62 0.78 3.62 -16.38
CA GLU A 62 -0.60 3.17 -16.46
C GLU A 62 -1.57 4.19 -15.84
N LEU A 63 -2.69 4.49 -16.50
CA LEU A 63 -3.76 5.29 -15.92
C LEU A 63 -4.80 4.39 -15.24
N LYS A 64 -5.02 4.57 -13.93
CA LYS A 64 -6.04 3.90 -13.13
C LYS A 64 -7.14 4.88 -12.74
N VAL A 65 -8.39 4.58 -13.11
CA VAL A 65 -9.53 5.47 -12.86
C VAL A 65 -10.48 4.88 -11.82
N CYS A 66 -10.67 5.58 -10.71
CA CYS A 66 -11.67 5.28 -9.69
C CYS A 66 -13.03 5.89 -10.11
N PHE A 67 -14.01 5.04 -10.41
CA PHE A 67 -15.31 5.46 -10.92
C PHE A 67 -16.33 5.74 -9.81
N GLN A 68 -17.48 6.31 -10.19
CA GLN A 68 -18.53 6.79 -9.27
C GLN A 68 -19.10 5.73 -8.32
N TYR A 69 -19.13 4.46 -8.73
CA TYR A 69 -19.57 3.37 -7.85
C TYR A 69 -18.66 3.19 -6.63
N MET A 70 -17.38 3.59 -6.75
CA MET A 70 -16.38 3.49 -5.69
C MET A 70 -16.19 4.82 -4.98
N ASN A 71 -15.97 5.92 -5.71
CA ASN A 71 -15.65 7.21 -5.10
C ASN A 71 -16.86 7.93 -4.46
N ARG A 72 -18.09 7.54 -4.83
CA ARG A 72 -19.37 8.09 -4.32
C ARG A 72 -19.39 9.62 -4.24
N GLY A 73 -18.78 10.30 -5.22
CA GLY A 73 -18.76 11.76 -5.31
C GLY A 73 -17.55 12.44 -4.65
N ASP A 74 -16.63 11.67 -4.08
CA ASP A 74 -15.35 12.20 -3.59
C ASP A 74 -14.28 12.15 -4.68
N ARG A 75 -13.57 13.27 -4.81
CA ARG A 75 -12.65 13.54 -5.92
C ARG A 75 -11.19 13.45 -5.46
N TRP A 76 -10.98 13.40 -4.15
CA TRP A 76 -9.69 13.67 -3.52
C TRP A 76 -8.95 12.38 -3.19
N ILE A 77 -8.58 11.62 -4.22
CA ILE A 77 -7.79 10.39 -4.07
C ILE A 77 -6.44 10.63 -3.41
N GLN A 78 -5.84 11.81 -3.63
CA GLN A 78 -4.58 12.22 -3.00
C GLN A 78 -4.70 12.41 -1.48
N ASP A 79 -5.89 12.73 -0.97
CA ASP A 79 -6.09 12.97 0.47
C ASP A 79 -6.44 11.66 1.21
N GLU A 80 -6.84 10.62 0.48
CA GLU A 80 -7.24 9.33 1.04
C GLU A 80 -6.07 8.34 1.13
N VAL A 81 -5.14 8.37 0.18
CA VAL A 81 -4.06 7.39 0.11
C VAL A 81 -2.70 8.02 -0.19
N GLU A 82 -1.67 7.43 0.40
CA GLU A 82 -0.27 7.68 0.02
C GLU A 82 0.40 6.36 -0.38
N PHE A 83 1.11 6.37 -1.52
CA PHE A 83 1.81 5.19 -2.01
C PHE A 83 3.24 5.17 -1.49
N GLY A 84 3.58 4.10 -0.78
CA GLY A 84 4.95 3.80 -0.38
C GLY A 84 5.32 2.36 -0.68
N TYR A 85 6.42 1.91 -0.11
CA TYR A 85 6.87 0.52 -0.22
C TYR A 85 7.54 0.07 1.07
N ILE A 86 7.67 -1.25 1.21
CA ILE A 86 8.56 -1.89 2.18
C ILE A 86 9.57 -2.76 1.45
N GLU A 87 10.74 -2.94 2.03
CA GLU A 87 11.83 -3.67 1.39
C GLU A 87 12.63 -4.49 2.40
N ALA A 88 12.94 -5.73 2.00
CA ALA A 88 13.84 -6.65 2.66
C ALA A 88 14.73 -7.34 1.61
N PRO A 89 15.89 -7.93 1.99
CA PRO A 89 16.81 -8.54 1.02
C PRO A 89 16.21 -9.61 0.11
N HIS A 90 15.13 -10.27 0.55
CA HIS A 90 14.48 -11.36 -0.19
C HIS A 90 13.19 -10.92 -0.90
N LYS A 91 12.64 -9.73 -0.60
CA LYS A 91 11.37 -9.25 -1.16
C LYS A 91 11.16 -7.76 -0.86
N GLY A 92 10.58 -7.03 -1.82
CA GLY A 92 9.99 -5.70 -1.61
C GLY A 92 8.72 -5.56 -2.43
N PHE A 93 7.78 -4.75 -1.97
CA PHE A 93 6.51 -4.51 -2.67
C PHE A 93 5.86 -3.20 -2.21
N PRO A 94 5.01 -2.58 -3.05
CA PRO A 94 4.28 -1.36 -2.69
C PRO A 94 3.30 -1.61 -1.54
N VAL A 95 3.11 -0.60 -0.70
CA VAL A 95 2.17 -0.60 0.41
C VAL A 95 1.45 0.74 0.42
N VAL A 96 0.12 0.70 0.34
CA VAL A 96 -0.69 1.91 0.50
C VAL A 96 -0.84 2.24 1.97
N LEU A 97 -0.59 3.50 2.33
CA LEU A 97 -0.99 4.08 3.61
C LEU A 97 -2.38 4.70 3.44
N ASP A 98 -3.32 4.25 4.26
CA ASP A 98 -4.70 4.72 4.28
C ASP A 98 -4.87 5.88 5.27
N SER A 99 -5.41 6.98 4.78
CA SER A 99 -5.64 8.18 5.57
C SER A 99 -6.87 8.00 6.47
N PRO A 100 -6.84 8.41 7.74
CA PRO A 100 -8.02 8.41 8.61
C PRO A 100 -9.05 9.50 8.22
N ARG A 101 -8.91 10.10 7.03
CA ARG A 101 -9.89 11.02 6.44
C ARG A 101 -11.28 10.37 6.37
N ASP A 102 -11.33 9.06 6.12
CA ASP A 102 -12.54 8.23 6.13
C ASP A 102 -13.69 8.86 5.33
N GLY A 103 -13.34 9.43 4.17
CA GLY A 103 -14.27 10.10 3.28
C GLY A 103 -15.16 9.11 2.53
N ASN A 104 -15.68 9.52 1.38
CA ASN A 104 -16.41 8.60 0.52
C ASN A 104 -15.47 7.63 -0.24
N LEU A 105 -14.17 7.90 -0.24
CA LEU A 105 -13.12 7.05 -0.79
C LEU A 105 -12.57 6.00 0.19
N LYS A 106 -13.01 5.94 1.45
CA LYS A 106 -12.47 5.02 2.49
C LYS A 106 -12.42 3.53 2.11
N ASP A 107 -13.30 3.11 1.21
CA ASP A 107 -13.34 1.73 0.74
C ASP A 107 -12.34 1.45 -0.40
N PHE A 108 -11.86 2.49 -1.08
CA PHE A 108 -10.98 2.38 -2.24
C PHE A 108 -9.66 1.65 -1.95
N PRO A 109 -8.91 1.97 -0.88
CA PRO A 109 -7.62 1.33 -0.65
C PRO A 109 -7.77 -0.17 -0.41
N VAL A 110 -8.74 -0.56 0.41
CA VAL A 110 -9.00 -1.97 0.75
C VAL A 110 -9.64 -2.74 -0.42
N LYS A 111 -10.55 -2.13 -1.18
CA LYS A 111 -11.29 -2.84 -2.25
C LYS A 111 -10.64 -2.81 -3.62
N GLN A 112 -9.71 -1.89 -3.87
CA GLN A 112 -9.10 -1.71 -5.20
C GLN A 112 -7.57 -1.84 -5.20
N LEU A 113 -6.89 -1.60 -4.07
CA LEU A 113 -5.43 -1.62 -4.01
C LEU A 113 -4.89 -2.84 -3.27
N LEU A 114 -5.47 -3.20 -2.11
CA LEU A 114 -5.02 -4.35 -1.33
C LEU A 114 -5.12 -5.64 -2.15
N GLY A 115 -4.00 -6.34 -2.30
CA GLY A 115 -3.94 -7.54 -3.13
C GLY A 115 -2.58 -8.24 -3.11
N PRO A 116 -2.38 -9.24 -3.99
CA PRO A 116 -1.09 -9.91 -4.13
C PRO A 116 0.03 -8.90 -4.43
N ASP A 117 1.07 -8.91 -3.61
CA ASP A 117 2.21 -7.98 -3.68
C ASP A 117 1.82 -6.48 -3.67
N PHE A 118 0.72 -6.16 -2.98
CA PHE A 118 0.29 -4.79 -2.72
C PHE A 118 -0.28 -4.70 -1.30
N GLY A 119 0.53 -4.18 -0.37
CA GLY A 119 0.19 -4.09 1.05
C GLY A 119 -0.72 -2.92 1.38
N TYR A 120 -1.20 -2.90 2.63
CA TYR A 120 -2.09 -1.90 3.20
C TYR A 120 -1.69 -1.62 4.66
N VAL A 121 -1.73 -0.36 5.09
CA VAL A 121 -1.49 0.07 6.48
C VAL A 121 -2.36 1.26 6.84
#